data_AF-A0A4Y9TJE2-F1
#
_entry.id   AF-A0A4Y9TJE2-F1
#
_cell.length_a   1.000
_cell.length_b   1.000
_cell.length_c   1.000
_cell.angle_alpha   90.00
_cell.angle_beta   90.00
_cell.angle_gamma   90.00
#
_symmetry.space_group_name_H-M   'P 1'
#
loop_
_entity.id
_entity.type
_entity.pdbx_description
1 polymer ?
#
loop_
_entity_poly.entity_id
_entity_poly.type
_entity_poly.pdbx_seq_one_letter_code
_entity_poly.pdbx_strand_id
1 'polypeptide(L)' 'MSSHYEGASADPLVKAFGIDTPEQGRLDLWPAYLGRFARAAGAPEEQHGNNPRLEMLKGAFGVIPG' A
#
# COMPACT_ATOMS: atom_id res chain seq x y z
N MET A 1 -10.26 -10.93 12.83
CA MET A 1 -9.28 -10.69 11.76
C MET A 1 -9.73 -11.43 10.51
N SER A 2 -9.73 -10.79 9.34
CA SER A 2 -9.81 -11.51 8.07
C SER A 2 -8.41 -12.00 7.68
N SER A 3 -8.28 -13.28 7.34
CA SER A 3 -7.03 -13.90 6.85
C SER A 3 -6.97 -13.99 5.33
N HIS A 4 -7.88 -13.31 4.63
CA HIS A 4 -7.95 -13.31 3.17
C HIS A 4 -8.59 -12.00 2.69
N TYR A 5 -8.05 -11.41 1.62
CA TYR A 5 -8.68 -10.30 0.92
C TYR A 5 -8.20 -10.20 -0.52
N GLU A 6 -9.00 -9.54 -1.35
CA GLU A 6 -8.63 -9.17 -2.71
C GLU A 6 -7.84 -7.85 -2.71
N GLY A 7 -6.60 -7.89 -3.19
CA GLY A 7 -5.79 -6.70 -3.43
C GLY A 7 -6.37 -5.83 -4.54
N ALA A 8 -6.17 -4.51 -4.46
CA ALA A 8 -6.66 -3.60 -5.48
C ALA A 8 -5.89 -3.73 -6.80
N SER A 9 -6.61 -3.62 -7.92
CA SER A 9 -6.01 -3.49 -9.25
C SER A 9 -5.32 -2.14 -9.45
N ALA A 10 -4.45 -2.03 -10.46
CA ALA A 10 -3.66 -0.82 -10.71
C ALA A 10 -4.55 0.42 -10.94
N ASP A 11 -5.59 0.34 -11.77
CA ASP A 11 -6.41 1.52 -12.11
C ASP A 11 -7.17 2.11 -10.91
N PRO A 12 -7.84 1.32 -10.03
CA PRO A 12 -8.41 1.85 -8.81
C PRO A 12 -7.39 2.48 -7.87
N LEU A 13 -6.17 1.94 -7.78
CA LEU A 13 -5.11 2.51 -6.94
C LEU A 13 -4.68 3.90 -7.45
N VAL A 14 -4.49 4.04 -8.76
CA VAL A 14 -4.18 5.33 -9.39
C VAL A 14 -5.31 6.33 -9.16
N LYS A 15 -6.57 5.92 -9.35
CA LYS A 15 -7.73 6.81 -9.16
C LYS A 15 -7.94 7.24 -7.71
N ALA A 16 -7.77 6.34 -6.75
CA ALA A 16 -8.05 6.61 -5.35
C ALA A 16 -6.92 7.38 -4.65
N PHE A 17 -5.67 7.10 -5.00
CA PHE A 17 -4.51 7.64 -4.28
C PHE A 17 -3.62 8.53 -5.16
N GLY A 18 -3.85 8.62 -6.47
CA GLY A 18 -3.02 9.39 -7.39
C GLY A 18 -1.61 8.82 -7.56
N ILE A 19 -1.37 7.57 -7.14
CA ILE A 19 -0.06 6.93 -7.17
C ILE A 19 0.05 6.11 -8.45
N ASP A 20 0.98 6.49 -9.31
CA ASP A 20 1.30 5.72 -10.51
C ASP A 20 1.92 4.37 -10.11
N THR A 21 1.20 3.29 -10.38
CA THR A 21 1.64 1.93 -10.02
C THR A 21 1.81 1.13 -11.31
N PRO A 22 3.04 1.03 -11.85
CA PRO A 22 3.25 0.55 -13.23
C PRO A 22 2.98 -0.95 -13.43
N GLU A 23 2.94 -1.73 -12.34
CA GLU A 23 2.68 -3.18 -12.40
C GLU A 23 1.38 -3.53 -11.68
N GLN A 24 0.71 -4.60 -12.09
CA GLN A 24 -0.38 -5.20 -11.31
C GLN A 24 0.18 -5.98 -10.11
N GLY A 25 -0.40 -5.78 -8.93
CA GLY A 25 -0.06 -6.54 -7.72
C GLY A 25 -0.80 -7.87 -7.64
N ARG A 26 -0.45 -8.70 -6.65
CA ARG A 26 -1.20 -9.91 -6.35
C ARG A 26 -2.60 -9.53 -5.85
N LEU A 27 -3.62 -10.08 -6.50
CA LEU A 27 -5.01 -9.88 -6.12
C LEU A 27 -5.42 -10.84 -5.00
N ASP A 28 -4.97 -12.09 -5.02
CA ASP A 28 -5.31 -13.05 -3.96
C ASP A 28 -4.29 -13.00 -2.79
N LEU A 29 -4.64 -12.29 -1.70
CA LEU A 29 -3.73 -12.04 -0.57
C LEU A 29 -4.08 -12.85 0.68
N TRP A 30 -3.06 -13.52 1.21
CA TRP A 30 -3.08 -14.36 2.41
C TRP A 30 -1.95 -13.94 3.37
N PRO A 31 -2.05 -14.24 4.67
CA PRO A 31 -0.98 -14.00 5.63
C PRO A 31 0.39 -14.49 5.12
N ALA A 32 1.44 -13.75 5.45
CA ALA A 32 2.82 -13.93 4.99
C ALA A 32 3.08 -13.61 3.50
N TYR A 33 2.07 -13.28 2.68
CA TYR A 33 2.32 -12.78 1.32
C TYR A 33 2.84 -11.33 1.33
N LEU A 34 3.59 -10.98 0.29
CA LEU A 34 3.98 -9.60 0.03
C LEU A 34 2.83 -8.87 -0.67
N GLY A 35 2.08 -8.10 0.12
CA GLY A 35 1.01 -7.23 -0.32
C GLY A 35 1.49 -5.82 -0.60
N ARG A 36 0.62 -5.01 -1.22
CA ARG A 36 0.86 -3.58 -1.42
C ARG A 36 0.26 -2.78 -0.28
N PHE A 37 0.97 -1.74 0.15
CA PHE A 37 0.44 -0.77 1.10
C PHE A 37 0.90 0.63 0.72
N ALA A 38 0.01 1.61 0.94
CA ALA A 38 0.34 3.01 0.80
C ALA A 38 0.80 3.55 2.15
N ARG A 39 1.86 4.35 2.15
CA ARG A 39 2.25 5.16 3.31
C ARG A 39 2.59 6.57 2.86
N ALA A 40 2.66 7.48 3.82
CA ALA A 40 3.12 8.83 3.54
C ALA A 40 4.63 8.80 3.26
N ALA A 41 5.05 9.51 2.21
CA ALA A 41 6.43 9.56 1.73
C ALA A 41 7.25 10.57 2.53
N GLY A 42 8.39 10.14 3.08
CA GLY A 42 9.28 10.99 3.88
C GLY A 42 8.93 11.04 5.37
N ALA A 43 9.65 11.87 6.12
CA ALA A 43 9.41 12.04 7.55
C ALA A 43 8.10 12.82 7.79
N PRO A 44 7.38 12.58 8.90
CA PRO A 44 6.16 13.33 9.22
C PRO A 44 6.38 14.85 9.27
N GLU A 45 7.61 15.26 9.59
CA GLU A 45 8.06 16.66 9.72
C GLU A 45 8.14 17.37 8.35
N GLU A 46 8.43 16.60 7.29
CA GLU A 46 8.57 17.07 5.90
C GLU A 46 7.22 17.16 5.17
N GLN A 47 6.17 16.56 5.74
CA GLN A 47 4.81 16.55 5.19
C GLN A 47 4.02 17.76 5.71
N HIS A 48 4.48 18.96 5.36
CA HIS A 48 3.76 20.19 5.64
C HIS A 48 2.59 20.36 4.66
N GLY A 49 1.38 19.98 5.08
CA GLY A 49 0.14 20.29 4.34
C GLY A 49 -0.99 19.28 4.56
N ASN A 50 -2.22 19.66 4.18
CA ASN A 50 -3.43 18.84 4.31
C ASN A 50 -3.50 17.68 3.28
N ASN A 51 -2.41 17.39 2.57
CA ASN A 51 -2.34 16.38 1.52
C ASN A 51 -0.95 15.71 1.52
N PRO A 52 -0.76 14.63 2.29
CA PRO A 52 0.51 13.94 2.33
C PRO A 52 0.79 13.28 0.98
N ARG A 53 2.04 13.42 0.50
CA ARG A 53 2.49 12.66 -0.68
C ARG A 53 2.52 11.19 -0.30
N LEU A 54 1.79 10.34 -1.00
CA LEU A 54 1.77 8.90 -0.73
C LEU A 54 2.76 8.16 -1.63
N GLU A 55 3.39 7.12 -1.08
CA GLU A 55 4.17 6.14 -1.82
C GLU A 55 3.58 4.73 -1.64
N MET A 56 3.62 3.93 -2.71
CA MET A 56 3.17 2.55 -2.71
C MET A 56 4.36 1.61 -2.60
N LEU A 57 4.34 0.75 -1.58
CA LEU A 57 5.42 -0.21 -1.29
C LEU A 57 4.89 -1.64 -1.22
N LYS A 58 5.81 -2.60 -1.24
CA LYS A 58 5.52 -4.03 -1.03
C LYS A 58 6.01 -4.42 0.37
N GLY A 59 5.17 -5.10 1.15
CA GLY A 59 5.48 -5.51 2.52
C GLY A 59 4.74 -6.77 2.94
N ALA A 60 5.21 -7.40 4.02
CA ALA A 60 4.62 -8.64 4.52
C ALA A 60 3.22 -8.39 5.10
N PHE A 61 2.26 -9.22 4.70
CA PHE A 61 0.94 -9.25 5.32
C PHE A 61 1.02 -10.03 6.64
N GLY A 62 1.37 -9.30 7.70
CA GLY A 62 1.56 -9.82 9.05
C GLY A 62 2.69 -9.06 9.72
N VAL A 63 2.39 -8.35 10.81
CA VAL A 63 3.41 -7.63 11.59
C VAL A 63 4.33 -8.66 12.24
N ILE A 64 5.63 -8.54 11.99
CA ILE A 64 6.66 -9.36 12.64
C ILE A 64 7.08 -8.60 13.91
N PRO A 65 6.82 -9.12 15.11
CA PRO A 65 7.30 -8.50 16.34
C PRO A 65 8.82 -8.56 16.40
N GLY A 66 9.44 -7.50 16.92
CA GLY A 66 10.88 -7.39 17.17
C GLY A 66 11.15 -6.94 18.60
#